data_AF-A0A292QNT3-F1
#
_entry.id   AF-A0A292QNT3-F1
#
_cell.length_a   1.000
_cell.length_b   1.000
_cell.length_c   1.000
_cell.angle_alpha   90.00
_cell.angle_beta   90.00
_cell.angle_gamma   90.00
#
_symmetry.space_group_name_H-M   'P 1'
#
loop_
_entity.id
_entity.type
_entity.pdbx_description
1 polymer ?
#
loop_
_entity_poly.entity_id
_entity_poly.type
_entity_poly.pdbx_seq_one_letter_code
_entity_poly.pdbx_strand_id
1 'polypeptide(L)'
;MKKCYYCGKDLNNQKVKPEHIIPNAVGGRLTSKNILCNDCNNKLAELDQSLSNSVYFLTNLLNPKRDNKTKSNLPIKFKFNNREFVREADGKYYSSQFKIEKTEKGFHLHLNAFYSSDNGAREKAIKPAIKALDSLAQNYKWSAEKINEEKRKLIEAISRKVVDTEDIPTFTGQIALNQDDKLFLSMLKISIGYYLSNEYDINYLNDSINIIKNKDIKLAREHCYYFFPNDFYKEDSIYHSIYLKGDKQNQVLYSLVSIYGCINCIILLNDNYNGDSFEKSYFYDLRNHKEIKFEKSINLTKSEIKNILTTLPENLVENFKNKINLFMSFLTQRKFDGNEVIPVLEECYSKVIKYNFMGQQDYVNNFNAEFVALMKKHQDFKYLYEDQMIEMSKIGMRLYSYNYYLHNFCILRILSKIVASIITDSLIRKQSIKECLNNLKNTLETYKAEIAEIDNILLQNKEKYQNSLISFVEEYYPKFQNNY
;
A
#
# COMPACT_ATOMS: atom_id res chain seq x y z
N MET A 1 -11.51 -32.21 10.68
CA MET A 1 -10.05 -32.38 10.93
C MET A 1 -9.27 -31.61 9.90
N LYS A 2 -8.26 -30.85 10.29
CA LYS A 2 -7.40 -30.10 9.36
C LYS A 2 -6.35 -31.05 8.79
N LYS A 3 -6.36 -31.27 7.47
CA LYS A 3 -5.42 -32.16 6.78
C LYS A 3 -4.57 -31.37 5.79
N CYS A 4 -3.31 -31.77 5.65
CA CYS A 4 -2.43 -31.27 4.61
C CYS A 4 -3.02 -31.58 3.23
N TYR A 5 -3.29 -30.57 2.40
CA TYR A 5 -3.87 -30.81 1.07
C TYR A 5 -2.93 -31.60 0.15
N TYR A 6 -1.62 -31.53 0.41
CA TYR A 6 -0.63 -32.20 -0.41
C TYR A 6 -0.48 -33.69 -0.04
N CYS A 7 -0.39 -34.05 1.25
CA CYS A 7 -0.12 -35.44 1.65
C CYS A 7 -1.21 -36.10 2.50
N GLY A 8 -2.29 -35.40 2.83
CA GLY A 8 -3.39 -35.90 3.66
C GLY A 8 -3.10 -36.03 5.16
N LYS A 9 -1.86 -35.74 5.60
CA LYS A 9 -1.44 -35.79 7.01
C LYS A 9 -2.27 -34.85 7.88
N ASP A 10 -2.71 -35.33 9.05
CA ASP A 10 -3.41 -34.51 10.05
C ASP A 10 -2.50 -33.39 10.60
N LEU A 11 -3.06 -32.19 10.74
CA LEU A 11 -2.38 -30.98 11.20
C LEU A 11 -2.77 -30.57 12.62
N ASN A 12 -3.86 -31.11 13.20
CA ASN A 12 -4.42 -30.64 14.47
C ASN A 12 -3.43 -30.69 15.65
N ASN A 13 -2.55 -31.70 15.69
CA ASN A 13 -1.61 -31.95 16.80
C ASN A 13 -0.14 -31.72 16.42
N GLN A 14 0.13 -30.99 15.34
CA GLN A 14 1.49 -30.75 14.86
C GLN A 14 1.94 -29.31 15.12
N LYS A 15 3.22 -29.13 15.49
CA LYS A 15 3.87 -27.82 15.44
C LYS A 15 4.14 -27.42 13.98
N VAL A 16 3.09 -26.91 13.32
CA VAL A 16 3.15 -26.45 11.93
C VAL A 16 3.51 -24.97 11.89
N LYS A 17 4.52 -24.61 11.09
CA LYS A 17 4.83 -23.21 10.80
C LYS A 17 3.72 -22.64 9.91
N PRO A 18 3.29 -21.38 10.13
CA PRO A 18 2.28 -20.76 9.28
C PRO A 18 2.77 -20.76 7.83
N GLU A 19 1.97 -21.33 6.94
CA GLU A 19 2.22 -21.27 5.50
C GLU A 19 1.75 -19.92 4.98
N HIS A 20 2.60 -19.25 4.22
CA HIS A 20 2.23 -18.00 3.56
C HIS A 20 1.50 -18.32 2.25
N ILE A 21 0.31 -17.76 2.05
CA ILE A 21 -0.47 -17.98 0.83
C ILE A 21 0.25 -17.38 -0.37
N ILE A 22 0.60 -16.09 -0.30
CA ILE A 22 1.59 -15.45 -1.18
C ILE A 22 2.94 -15.48 -0.48
N PRO A 23 4.06 -15.86 -1.13
CA PRO A 23 5.33 -16.02 -0.44
C PRO A 23 5.78 -14.77 0.33
N ASN A 24 6.25 -14.97 1.56
CA ASN A 24 6.82 -13.91 2.39
C ASN A 24 8.02 -13.22 1.70
N ALA A 25 8.75 -13.95 0.86
CA ALA A 25 9.88 -13.41 0.09
C ALA A 25 9.49 -12.21 -0.79
N VAL A 26 8.24 -12.16 -1.27
CA VAL A 26 7.68 -11.06 -2.07
C VAL A 26 6.77 -10.13 -1.24
N GLY A 27 6.72 -10.31 0.09
CA GLY A 27 5.93 -9.46 1.00
C GLY A 27 4.52 -9.97 1.30
N GLY A 28 4.20 -11.23 1.00
CA GLY A 28 2.90 -11.81 1.34
C GLY A 28 2.68 -11.97 2.84
N ARG A 29 1.48 -11.61 3.33
CA ARG A 29 1.13 -11.57 4.77
C ARG A 29 0.03 -12.52 5.20
N LEU A 30 -0.84 -12.93 4.27
CA LEU A 30 -1.85 -13.91 4.58
C LEU A 30 -1.20 -15.26 4.85
N THR A 31 -1.47 -15.83 6.03
CA THR A 31 -0.93 -17.13 6.43
C THR A 31 -2.01 -18.08 6.91
N SER A 32 -1.73 -19.38 6.84
CA SER A 32 -2.57 -20.42 7.41
C SER A 32 -1.73 -21.55 8.00
N LYS A 33 -2.13 -22.04 9.19
CA LYS A 33 -1.54 -23.24 9.81
C LYS A 33 -2.31 -24.52 9.47
N ASN A 34 -3.42 -24.39 8.72
CA ASN A 34 -4.45 -25.41 8.62
C ASN A 34 -4.46 -26.15 7.29
N ILE A 35 -3.56 -25.80 6.36
CA ILE A 35 -3.65 -26.26 4.96
C ILE A 35 -2.45 -27.10 4.50
N LEU A 36 -1.25 -26.88 5.04
CA LEU A 36 0.00 -27.49 4.53
C LEU A 36 0.95 -27.83 5.68
N CYS A 37 1.49 -29.06 5.70
CA CYS A 37 2.48 -29.45 6.70
C CYS A 37 3.89 -28.94 6.36
N ASN A 38 4.79 -28.87 7.34
CA ASN A 38 6.17 -28.38 7.14
C ASN A 38 6.93 -29.15 6.04
N ASP A 39 6.77 -30.47 5.96
CA ASP A 39 7.49 -31.30 4.99
C ASP A 39 7.06 -30.98 3.56
N CYS A 40 5.75 -30.81 3.33
CA CYS A 40 5.21 -30.46 2.02
C CYS A 40 5.47 -29.00 1.68
N ASN A 41 5.48 -28.11 2.67
CA ASN A 41 5.90 -26.73 2.48
C ASN A 41 7.34 -26.66 1.95
N ASN A 42 8.27 -27.36 2.59
CA ASN A 42 9.66 -27.43 2.12
C ASN A 42 9.78 -28.03 0.70
N LYS A 43 8.97 -29.04 0.36
CA LYS A 43 8.93 -29.62 -1.00
C LYS A 43 8.43 -28.65 -2.06
N LEU A 44 7.50 -27.75 -1.70
CA LEU A 44 6.91 -26.76 -2.61
C LEU A 44 7.65 -25.42 -2.60
N ALA A 45 8.66 -25.25 -1.74
CA ALA A 45 9.43 -24.01 -1.61
C ALA A 45 10.11 -23.58 -2.92
N GLU A 46 10.39 -24.51 -3.84
CA GLU A 46 10.92 -24.16 -5.16
C GLU A 46 9.93 -23.35 -6.01
N LEU A 47 8.62 -23.55 -5.84
CA LEU A 47 7.60 -22.77 -6.54
C LEU A 47 7.59 -21.33 -6.02
N ASP A 48 7.73 -21.17 -4.70
CA ASP A 48 7.85 -19.85 -4.08
C ASP A 48 9.13 -19.14 -4.54
N GLN A 49 10.22 -19.89 -4.69
CA GLN A 49 11.49 -19.37 -5.21
C GLN A 49 11.37 -18.97 -6.69
N SER A 50 10.71 -19.77 -7.53
CA SER A 50 10.44 -19.45 -8.94
C SER A 50 9.68 -18.14 -9.09
N LEU A 51 8.59 -17.98 -8.33
CA LEU A 51 7.83 -16.73 -8.30
C LEU A 51 8.73 -15.57 -7.83
N SER A 52 9.43 -15.74 -6.71
CA SER A 52 10.30 -14.71 -6.15
C SER A 52 11.39 -14.25 -7.11
N ASN A 53 11.97 -15.18 -7.88
CA ASN A 53 12.95 -14.88 -8.93
C ASN A 53 12.32 -14.10 -10.08
N SER A 54 11.12 -14.47 -10.51
CA SER A 54 10.40 -13.78 -11.60
C SER A 54 10.07 -12.32 -11.28
N VAL A 55 9.79 -12.00 -10.01
CA VAL A 55 9.49 -10.63 -9.53
C VAL A 55 10.62 -9.99 -8.73
N TYR A 56 11.82 -10.54 -8.84
CA TYR A 56 12.92 -10.14 -7.99
C TYR A 56 13.26 -8.66 -8.12
N PHE A 57 13.21 -8.15 -9.35
CA PHE A 57 13.39 -6.73 -9.67
C PHE A 57 12.40 -5.82 -8.91
N LEU A 58 11.10 -6.13 -9.00
CA LEU A 58 10.05 -5.38 -8.31
C LEU A 58 10.21 -5.46 -6.78
N THR A 59 10.59 -6.64 -6.28
CA THR A 59 10.82 -6.87 -4.84
C THR A 59 11.96 -5.99 -4.31
N ASN A 60 13.07 -5.89 -5.04
CA ASN A 60 14.20 -5.04 -4.65
C ASN A 60 13.88 -3.55 -4.74
N LEU A 61 13.12 -3.13 -5.76
CA LEU A 61 12.73 -1.73 -5.93
C LEU A 61 11.76 -1.25 -4.84
N LEU A 62 10.73 -2.06 -4.53
CA LEU A 62 9.76 -1.70 -3.49
C LEU A 62 10.28 -1.95 -2.07
N ASN A 63 11.14 -2.95 -1.89
CA ASN A 63 11.64 -3.40 -0.59
C ASN A 63 10.50 -3.71 0.42
N PRO A 64 9.54 -4.59 0.07
CA PRO A 64 8.42 -4.85 0.94
C PRO A 64 8.87 -5.46 2.27
N LYS A 65 8.21 -5.07 3.36
CA LYS A 65 8.45 -5.65 4.67
C LYS A 65 8.14 -7.16 4.64
N ARG A 66 8.94 -7.96 5.37
CA ARG A 66 8.79 -9.41 5.54
C ARG A 66 8.51 -9.73 7.01
N ASP A 67 7.87 -10.87 7.30
CA ASP A 67 7.67 -11.33 8.69
C ASP A 67 9.01 -11.71 9.35
N ASN A 68 9.93 -12.28 8.56
CA ASN A 68 11.27 -12.65 9.03
C ASN A 68 12.19 -11.43 8.94
N LYS A 69 12.21 -10.61 10.00
CA LYS A 69 12.99 -9.36 10.13
C LYS A 69 14.51 -9.51 9.91
N THR A 70 15.03 -10.73 9.75
CA THR A 70 16.46 -11.03 9.67
C THR A 70 17.04 -11.10 8.26
N LYS A 71 16.20 -11.18 7.21
CA LYS A 71 16.68 -11.24 5.81
C LYS A 71 16.20 -10.03 5.01
N SER A 72 17.10 -9.07 4.81
CA SER A 72 16.89 -7.98 3.85
C SER A 72 16.51 -8.56 2.47
N ASN A 73 15.74 -7.78 1.70
CA ASN A 73 15.52 -8.10 0.30
C ASN A 73 16.87 -8.21 -0.42
N LEU A 74 17.01 -9.21 -1.31
CA LEU A 74 18.30 -9.50 -1.95
C LEU A 74 18.74 -8.29 -2.82
N PRO A 75 20.06 -8.05 -2.95
CA PRO A 75 20.60 -6.97 -3.77
C PRO A 75 20.72 -7.33 -5.26
N ILE A 76 20.48 -6.37 -6.16
CA ILE A 76 20.55 -6.57 -7.61
C ILE A 76 21.88 -6.05 -8.15
N LYS A 77 22.44 -6.76 -9.13
CA LYS A 77 23.60 -6.31 -9.89
C LYS A 77 23.17 -5.64 -11.19
N PHE A 78 23.83 -4.56 -11.56
CA PHE A 78 23.62 -3.86 -12.83
C PHE A 78 24.94 -3.34 -13.38
N LYS A 79 24.95 -3.01 -14.68
CA LYS A 79 26.13 -2.45 -15.34
C LYS A 79 25.89 -1.00 -15.74
N PHE A 80 26.88 -0.15 -15.49
CA PHE A 80 26.92 1.24 -15.93
C PHE A 80 28.38 1.61 -16.25
N ASN A 81 28.65 2.22 -17.41
CA ASN A 81 30.00 2.57 -17.88
C ASN A 81 31.04 1.44 -17.70
N ASN A 82 30.72 0.24 -18.18
CA ASN A 82 31.54 -0.98 -18.07
C ASN A 82 31.90 -1.42 -16.63
N ARG A 83 31.19 -0.91 -15.63
CA ARG A 83 31.35 -1.27 -14.22
C ARG A 83 30.11 -1.97 -13.70
N GLU A 84 30.31 -3.00 -12.88
CA GLU A 84 29.24 -3.67 -12.16
C GLU A 84 28.96 -2.95 -10.83
N PHE A 85 27.70 -2.59 -10.62
CA PHE A 85 27.19 -2.02 -9.38
C PHE A 85 26.27 -3.01 -8.69
N VAL A 86 26.23 -2.93 -7.36
CA VAL A 86 25.27 -3.62 -6.50
C VAL A 86 24.28 -2.59 -5.98
N ARG A 87 22.99 -2.78 -6.23
CA ARG A 87 21.88 -2.03 -5.65
C ARG A 87 21.24 -2.85 -4.52
N GLU A 88 21.28 -2.30 -3.33
CA GLU A 88 20.56 -2.80 -2.17
C GLU A 88 19.08 -2.44 -2.25
N ALA A 89 18.23 -3.20 -1.56
CA ALA A 89 16.79 -2.95 -1.63
C ALA A 89 16.37 -1.62 -0.99
N ASP A 90 17.19 -1.05 -0.09
CA ASP A 90 16.96 0.29 0.45
C ASP A 90 17.37 1.43 -0.50
N GLY A 91 17.73 1.11 -1.75
CA GLY A 91 18.09 2.07 -2.79
C GLY A 91 19.57 2.41 -2.85
N LYS A 92 20.35 2.07 -1.81
CA LYS A 92 21.79 2.29 -1.80
C LYS A 92 22.44 1.51 -2.93
N TYR A 93 23.38 2.12 -3.63
CA TYR A 93 24.16 1.42 -4.64
C TYR A 93 25.64 1.67 -4.45
N TYR A 94 26.45 0.68 -4.81
CA TYR A 94 27.89 0.79 -4.74
C TYR A 94 28.59 -0.14 -5.74
N SER A 95 29.81 0.23 -6.10
CA SER A 95 30.76 -0.61 -6.81
C SER A 95 32.12 -0.45 -6.13
N SER A 96 32.88 -1.54 -6.07
CA SER A 96 34.22 -1.53 -5.50
C SER A 96 35.13 -2.47 -6.26
N GLN A 97 36.23 -1.94 -6.76
CA GLN A 97 37.35 -2.69 -7.31
C GLN A 97 38.54 -2.48 -6.39
N PHE A 98 39.14 -3.59 -5.93
CA PHE A 98 40.20 -3.56 -4.93
C PHE A 98 41.34 -4.51 -5.31
N LYS A 99 42.59 -4.04 -5.16
CA LYS A 99 43.81 -4.81 -5.41
C LYS A 99 44.87 -4.48 -4.34
N ILE A 100 45.64 -5.48 -3.94
CA ILE A 100 46.82 -5.31 -3.07
C ILE A 100 48.07 -5.58 -3.90
N GLU A 101 49.06 -4.72 -3.78
CA GLU A 101 50.38 -4.91 -4.38
C GLU A 101 51.44 -4.88 -3.29
N LYS A 102 52.30 -5.91 -3.27
CA LYS A 102 53.45 -5.95 -2.35
C LYS A 102 54.57 -5.10 -2.94
N THR A 103 55.19 -4.27 -2.10
CA THR A 103 56.32 -3.41 -2.47
C THR A 103 57.49 -3.66 -1.52
N GLU A 104 58.69 -3.17 -1.87
CA GLU A 104 59.89 -3.26 -1.02
C GLU A 104 59.69 -2.61 0.36
N LYS A 105 58.82 -1.60 0.45
CA LYS A 105 58.52 -0.84 1.67
C LYS A 105 57.22 -1.27 2.37
N GLY A 106 56.50 -2.26 1.86
CA GLY A 106 55.25 -2.74 2.46
C GLY A 106 54.19 -3.15 1.45
N PHE A 107 52.99 -2.56 1.55
CA PHE A 107 51.84 -2.89 0.72
C PHE A 107 51.19 -1.62 0.17
N HIS A 108 50.86 -1.60 -1.11
CA HIS A 108 49.99 -0.60 -1.73
C HIS A 108 48.60 -1.18 -1.89
N LEU A 109 47.61 -0.47 -1.34
CA LEU A 109 46.20 -0.80 -1.45
C LEU A 109 45.58 0.09 -2.53
N HIS A 110 45.15 -0.52 -3.63
CA HIS A 110 44.46 0.15 -4.72
C HIS A 110 42.95 -0.06 -4.55
N LEU A 111 42.22 1.03 -4.32
CA LEU A 111 40.77 1.03 -4.20
C LEU A 111 40.17 1.99 -5.21
N ASN A 112 39.28 1.48 -6.06
CA ASN A 112 38.44 2.27 -6.94
C ASN A 112 36.97 1.99 -6.60
N ALA A 113 36.30 2.97 -5.99
CA ALA A 113 34.97 2.80 -5.39
C ALA A 113 34.00 3.90 -5.83
N PHE A 114 32.75 3.50 -6.08
CA PHE A 114 31.62 4.36 -6.42
C PHE A 114 30.47 4.00 -5.49
N TYR A 115 29.74 4.97 -4.97
CA TYR A 115 28.64 4.70 -4.04
C TYR A 115 27.65 5.87 -4.02
N SER A 116 26.39 5.60 -3.67
CA SER A 116 25.40 6.65 -3.40
C SER A 116 25.79 7.46 -2.15
N SER A 117 25.28 8.68 -2.04
CA SER A 117 25.59 9.61 -0.94
C SER A 117 25.14 9.13 0.46
N ASP A 118 24.41 8.02 0.53
CA ASP A 118 23.98 7.41 1.78
C ASP A 118 25.15 6.86 2.62
N ASN A 119 25.16 7.15 3.92
CA ASN A 119 26.21 6.73 4.86
C ASN A 119 26.58 5.24 4.78
N GLY A 120 25.59 4.36 4.57
CA GLY A 120 25.82 2.91 4.50
C GLY A 120 26.43 2.41 3.17
N ALA A 121 26.30 3.17 2.07
CA ALA A 121 26.80 2.75 0.76
C ALA A 121 28.34 2.83 0.72
N ARG A 122 28.90 3.89 1.32
CA ARG A 122 30.35 4.07 1.48
C ARG A 122 30.98 2.91 2.24
N GLU A 123 30.42 2.56 3.39
CA GLU A 123 30.94 1.45 4.22
C GLU A 123 31.01 0.15 3.43
N LYS A 124 29.96 -0.15 2.64
CA LYS A 124 29.94 -1.33 1.77
C LYS A 124 30.99 -1.27 0.68
N ALA A 125 31.20 -0.09 0.08
CA ALA A 125 32.19 0.09 -0.98
C ALA A 125 33.64 -0.08 -0.47
N ILE A 126 33.95 0.36 0.74
CA ILE A 126 35.30 0.27 1.33
C ILE A 126 35.56 -1.05 2.05
N LYS A 127 34.52 -1.84 2.34
CA LYS A 127 34.60 -3.11 3.08
C LYS A 127 35.68 -4.08 2.55
N PRO A 128 35.91 -4.23 1.23
CA PRO A 128 37.00 -5.08 0.73
C PRO A 128 38.38 -4.63 1.21
N ALA A 129 38.64 -3.32 1.24
CA ALA A 129 39.92 -2.77 1.71
C ALA A 129 40.10 -2.96 3.22
N ILE A 130 39.03 -2.79 4.01
CA ILE A 130 39.06 -3.05 5.46
C ILE A 130 39.35 -4.52 5.74
N LYS A 131 38.67 -5.45 5.05
CA LYS A 131 38.91 -6.89 5.20
C LYS A 131 40.33 -7.29 4.83
N ALA A 132 40.88 -6.70 3.79
CA ALA A 132 42.27 -6.93 3.38
C ALA A 132 43.26 -6.47 4.46
N LEU A 133 43.01 -5.30 5.06
CA LEU A 133 43.81 -4.83 6.19
C LEU A 133 43.69 -5.76 7.40
N ASP A 134 42.50 -6.25 7.71
CA ASP A 134 42.28 -7.23 8.78
C ASP A 134 43.07 -8.52 8.54
N SER A 135 43.03 -9.06 7.31
CA SER A 135 43.81 -10.24 6.93
C SER A 135 45.32 -10.00 7.03
N LEU A 136 45.81 -8.83 6.60
CA LEU A 136 47.21 -8.45 6.76
C LEU A 136 47.60 -8.34 8.24
N ALA A 137 46.77 -7.69 9.04
CA ALA A 137 46.99 -7.55 10.47
C ALA A 137 47.08 -8.90 11.18
N GLN A 138 46.22 -9.86 10.82
CA GLN A 138 46.28 -11.23 11.32
C GLN A 138 47.58 -11.93 10.92
N ASN A 139 47.93 -11.89 9.62
CA ASN A 139 49.13 -12.55 9.09
C ASN A 139 50.42 -12.00 9.72
N TYR A 140 50.46 -10.69 9.97
CA TYR A 140 51.63 -10.01 10.55
C TYR A 140 51.51 -9.76 12.06
N LYS A 141 50.50 -10.33 12.73
CA LYS A 141 50.27 -10.27 14.18
C LYS A 141 50.31 -8.83 14.75
N TRP A 142 49.63 -7.89 14.11
CA TRP A 142 49.58 -6.50 14.58
C TRP A 142 48.82 -6.37 15.91
N SER A 143 49.20 -5.39 16.72
CA SER A 143 48.44 -5.02 17.93
C SER A 143 47.10 -4.38 17.57
N ALA A 144 46.12 -4.45 18.48
CA ALA A 144 44.81 -3.83 18.29
C ALA A 144 44.91 -2.31 18.03
N GLU A 145 45.81 -1.62 18.73
CA GLU A 145 46.08 -0.19 18.54
C GLU A 145 46.57 0.10 17.12
N LYS A 146 47.52 -0.70 16.61
CA LYS A 146 48.02 -0.54 15.24
C LYS A 146 46.92 -0.79 14.21
N ILE A 147 46.06 -1.79 14.42
CA ILE A 147 44.94 -2.06 13.51
C ILE A 147 43.99 -0.87 13.44
N ASN A 148 43.62 -0.31 14.60
CA ASN A 148 42.72 0.84 14.67
C ASN A 148 43.33 2.08 14.00
N GLU A 149 44.63 2.32 14.24
CA GLU A 149 45.35 3.44 13.65
C GLU A 149 45.44 3.33 12.12
N GLU A 150 45.76 2.14 11.58
CA GLU A 150 45.81 1.92 10.13
C GLU A 150 44.42 1.98 9.47
N LYS A 151 43.37 1.50 10.14
CA LYS A 151 41.97 1.68 9.68
C LYS A 151 41.59 3.16 9.63
N ARG A 152 41.96 3.95 10.65
CA ARG A 152 41.71 5.39 10.70
C ARG A 152 42.41 6.09 9.54
N LYS A 153 43.70 5.82 9.32
CA LYS A 153 44.47 6.37 8.19
C LYS A 153 43.85 6.03 6.84
N LEU A 154 43.41 4.78 6.66
CA LEU A 154 42.73 4.35 5.43
C LEU A 154 41.44 5.15 5.20
N ILE A 155 40.59 5.27 6.23
CA ILE A 155 39.32 6.01 6.14
C ILE A 155 39.59 7.49 5.84
N GLU A 156 40.57 8.12 6.49
CA GLU A 156 40.97 9.51 6.23
C GLU A 156 41.49 9.71 4.81
N ALA A 157 42.37 8.81 4.34
CA ALA A 157 42.92 8.87 2.99
C ALA A 157 41.83 8.74 1.92
N ILE A 158 40.85 7.86 2.13
CA ILE A 158 39.68 7.75 1.27
C ILE A 158 38.87 9.04 1.31
N SER A 159 38.58 9.57 2.50
CA SER A 159 37.75 10.78 2.68
C SER A 159 38.30 11.99 1.93
N ARG A 160 39.64 12.16 1.90
CA ARG A 160 40.30 13.28 1.20
C ARG A 160 40.27 13.16 -0.33
N LYS A 161 39.98 11.97 -0.87
CA LYS A 161 39.99 11.69 -2.31
C LYS A 161 38.59 11.45 -2.89
N VAL A 162 37.54 11.55 -2.07
CA VAL A 162 36.15 11.47 -2.57
C VAL A 162 35.87 12.70 -3.40
N VAL A 163 35.30 12.49 -4.59
CA VAL A 163 34.87 13.56 -5.50
C VAL A 163 33.43 13.26 -5.87
N ASP A 164 32.57 14.28 -5.78
CA ASP A 164 31.20 14.18 -6.26
C ASP A 164 31.20 14.19 -7.80
N THR A 165 30.36 13.34 -8.40
CA THR A 165 30.22 13.23 -9.85
C THR A 165 28.78 13.54 -10.25
N GLU A 166 28.63 14.22 -11.38
CA GLU A 166 27.32 14.46 -12.01
C GLU A 166 26.77 13.22 -12.73
N ASP A 167 27.59 12.18 -12.92
CA ASP A 167 27.17 10.93 -13.56
C ASP A 167 26.22 10.15 -12.63
N ILE A 168 24.92 10.23 -12.92
CA ILE A 168 23.89 9.44 -12.22
C ILE A 168 23.83 8.05 -12.87
N PRO A 169 24.19 6.97 -12.16
CA PRO A 169 24.14 5.63 -12.74
C PRO A 169 22.73 5.28 -13.20
N THR A 170 22.57 4.96 -14.48
CA THR A 170 21.29 4.48 -14.99
C THR A 170 21.14 3.00 -14.66
N PHE A 171 20.09 2.68 -13.92
CA PHE A 171 19.76 1.29 -13.58
C PHE A 171 18.91 0.67 -14.68
N THR A 172 19.55 -0.08 -15.59
CA THR A 172 18.84 -0.87 -16.60
C THR A 172 18.52 -2.24 -16.03
N GLY A 173 17.22 -2.55 -15.91
CA GLY A 173 16.73 -3.86 -15.48
C GLY A 173 16.03 -4.59 -16.61
N GLN A 174 16.24 -5.90 -16.70
CA GLN A 174 15.42 -6.79 -17.51
C GLN A 174 14.51 -7.60 -16.61
N ILE A 175 13.21 -7.56 -16.88
CA ILE A 175 12.23 -8.44 -16.25
C ILE A 175 11.93 -9.55 -17.26
N ALA A 176 12.29 -10.77 -16.92
CA ALA A 176 11.91 -11.94 -17.69
C ALA A 176 11.06 -12.85 -16.80
N LEU A 177 9.77 -12.89 -17.14
CA LEU A 177 8.72 -13.58 -16.40
C LEU A 177 8.68 -15.06 -16.81
N ASN A 178 8.41 -15.94 -15.85
CA ASN A 178 8.22 -17.37 -16.08
C ASN A 178 9.38 -18.07 -16.81
N GLN A 179 10.63 -17.67 -16.55
CA GLN A 179 11.81 -18.22 -17.23
C GLN A 179 12.04 -19.71 -16.98
N ASP A 180 11.62 -20.22 -15.82
CA ASP A 180 11.77 -21.62 -15.44
C ASP A 180 10.47 -22.42 -15.64
N ASP A 181 9.49 -21.83 -16.33
CA ASP A 181 8.16 -22.39 -16.61
C ASP A 181 7.31 -22.76 -15.39
N LYS A 182 7.74 -22.39 -14.18
CA LYS A 182 7.07 -22.75 -12.92
C LYS A 182 6.17 -21.65 -12.35
N LEU A 183 6.12 -20.45 -12.93
CA LEU A 183 5.32 -19.33 -12.42
C LEU A 183 3.85 -19.72 -12.26
N PHE A 184 3.28 -20.43 -13.22
CA PHE A 184 1.88 -20.84 -13.20
C PHE A 184 1.60 -21.91 -12.15
N LEU A 185 2.56 -22.80 -11.86
CA LEU A 185 2.47 -23.70 -10.69
C LEU A 185 2.46 -22.88 -9.38
N SER A 186 3.26 -21.82 -9.29
CA SER A 186 3.27 -20.93 -8.13
C SER A 186 1.94 -20.19 -7.96
N MET A 187 1.35 -19.67 -9.05
CA MET A 187 0.03 -19.01 -9.01
C MET A 187 -1.10 -19.96 -8.64
N LEU A 188 -1.03 -21.21 -9.12
CA LEU A 188 -1.96 -22.27 -8.76
C LEU A 188 -1.84 -22.64 -7.27
N LYS A 189 -0.61 -22.76 -6.74
CA LYS A 189 -0.35 -22.96 -5.30
C LYS A 189 -0.97 -21.84 -4.45
N ILE A 190 -0.80 -20.59 -4.84
CA ILE A 190 -1.42 -19.42 -4.17
C ILE A 190 -2.94 -19.57 -4.13
N SER A 191 -3.56 -19.89 -5.27
CA SER A 191 -5.02 -20.00 -5.39
C SER A 191 -5.60 -21.16 -4.58
N ILE A 192 -4.97 -22.34 -4.62
CA ILE A 192 -5.31 -23.50 -3.77
C ILE A 192 -5.21 -23.12 -2.28
N GLY A 193 -4.10 -22.46 -1.91
CA GLY A 193 -3.88 -22.03 -0.53
C GLY A 193 -4.95 -21.08 -0.03
N TYR A 194 -5.33 -20.09 -0.85
CA TYR A 194 -6.36 -19.12 -0.50
C TYR A 194 -7.74 -19.76 -0.37
N TYR A 195 -8.12 -20.62 -1.32
CA TYR A 195 -9.38 -21.37 -1.28
C TYR A 195 -9.50 -22.17 0.02
N LEU A 196 -8.48 -22.96 0.35
CA LEU A 196 -8.50 -23.80 1.55
C LEU A 196 -8.35 -22.99 2.85
N SER A 197 -7.71 -21.82 2.83
CA SER A 197 -7.69 -20.93 4.00
C SER A 197 -9.06 -20.35 4.35
N ASN A 198 -9.99 -20.33 3.40
CA ASN A 198 -11.39 -19.97 3.61
C ASN A 198 -12.28 -21.19 3.99
N GLU A 199 -11.66 -22.33 4.30
CA GLU A 199 -12.34 -23.55 4.79
C GLU A 199 -13.33 -24.20 3.82
N TYR A 200 -13.15 -23.96 2.52
CA TYR A 200 -13.96 -24.61 1.47
C TYR A 200 -13.53 -26.06 1.19
N ASP A 201 -14.43 -26.83 0.55
CA ASP A 201 -14.25 -28.26 0.31
C ASP A 201 -13.11 -28.57 -0.69
N ILE A 202 -12.10 -29.27 -0.20
CA ILE A 202 -10.94 -29.72 -0.96
C ILE A 202 -11.28 -30.60 -2.17
N ASN A 203 -12.43 -31.28 -2.16
CA ASN A 203 -12.82 -32.17 -3.26
C ASN A 203 -12.95 -31.44 -4.61
N TYR A 204 -13.25 -30.13 -4.58
CA TYR A 204 -13.28 -29.29 -5.78
C TYR A 204 -11.90 -28.99 -6.36
N LEU A 205 -10.81 -29.32 -5.67
CA LEU A 205 -9.44 -29.00 -6.08
C LEU A 205 -8.61 -30.22 -6.49
N ASN A 206 -9.21 -31.41 -6.66
CA ASN A 206 -8.48 -32.64 -6.94
C ASN A 206 -7.51 -32.50 -8.13
N ASP A 207 -7.98 -32.00 -9.27
CA ASP A 207 -7.17 -31.82 -10.47
C ASP A 207 -6.06 -30.78 -10.25
N SER A 208 -6.42 -29.62 -9.67
CA SER A 208 -5.48 -28.55 -9.32
C SER A 208 -4.36 -29.03 -8.39
N ILE A 209 -4.69 -29.84 -7.37
CA ILE A 209 -3.72 -30.41 -6.43
C ILE A 209 -2.84 -31.46 -7.14
N ASN A 210 -3.40 -32.26 -8.04
CA ASN A 210 -2.65 -33.25 -8.81
C ASN A 210 -1.62 -32.58 -9.75
N ILE A 211 -1.96 -31.46 -10.38
CA ILE A 211 -1.01 -30.64 -11.17
C ILE A 211 0.19 -30.23 -10.30
N ILE A 212 -0.05 -29.70 -9.10
CA ILE A 212 1.00 -29.29 -8.17
C ILE A 212 1.84 -30.47 -7.68
N LYS A 213 1.20 -31.61 -7.38
CA LYS A 213 1.91 -32.83 -6.94
C LYS A 213 2.87 -33.34 -7.99
N ASN A 214 2.41 -33.39 -9.24
CA ASN A 214 3.18 -33.88 -10.38
C ASN A 214 4.12 -32.83 -10.96
N LYS A 215 3.98 -31.57 -10.54
CA LYS A 215 4.68 -30.40 -11.10
C LYS A 215 4.52 -30.33 -12.62
N ASP A 216 3.31 -30.61 -13.09
CA ASP A 216 3.00 -30.68 -14.51
C ASP A 216 2.90 -29.27 -15.10
N ILE A 217 4.00 -28.82 -15.71
CA ILE A 217 4.11 -27.49 -16.33
C ILE A 217 3.13 -27.32 -17.49
N LYS A 218 2.90 -28.38 -18.28
CA LYS A 218 2.03 -28.30 -19.44
C LYS A 218 0.59 -28.12 -19.00
N LEU A 219 0.13 -28.96 -18.08
CA LEU A 219 -1.22 -28.88 -17.54
C LEU A 219 -1.43 -27.59 -16.71
N ALA A 220 -0.40 -27.10 -16.02
CA ALA A 220 -0.46 -25.80 -15.36
C ALA A 220 -0.74 -24.63 -16.32
N ARG A 221 -0.19 -24.66 -17.55
CA ARG A 221 -0.50 -23.65 -18.58
C ARG A 221 -1.94 -23.73 -19.08
N GLU A 222 -2.53 -24.92 -19.08
CA GLU A 222 -3.94 -25.12 -19.45
C GLU A 222 -4.91 -24.63 -18.35
N HIS A 223 -4.42 -24.40 -17.13
CA HIS A 223 -5.20 -23.92 -15.99
C HIS A 223 -4.89 -22.50 -15.55
N CYS A 224 -3.73 -21.95 -15.95
CA CYS A 224 -3.30 -20.64 -15.51
C CYS A 224 -2.67 -19.87 -16.66
N TYR A 225 -3.13 -18.63 -16.86
CA TYR A 225 -2.60 -17.76 -17.90
C TYR A 225 -2.69 -16.29 -17.51
N TYR A 226 -1.99 -15.44 -18.24
CA TYR A 226 -2.01 -14.00 -18.00
C TYR A 226 -3.37 -13.40 -18.35
N PHE A 227 -3.91 -12.56 -17.47
CA PHE A 227 -5.22 -11.95 -17.65
C PHE A 227 -5.28 -10.56 -17.01
N PHE A 228 -5.59 -9.56 -17.82
CA PHE A 228 -5.63 -8.15 -17.44
C PHE A 228 -7.05 -7.59 -17.66
N PRO A 229 -8.00 -7.87 -16.74
CA PRO A 229 -9.36 -7.33 -16.83
C PRO A 229 -9.35 -5.81 -16.70
N ASN A 230 -10.11 -5.15 -17.57
CA ASN A 230 -10.32 -3.70 -17.51
C ASN A 230 -11.05 -3.32 -16.21
N ASP A 231 -10.63 -2.21 -15.61
CA ASP A 231 -11.27 -1.57 -14.45
C ASP A 231 -11.56 -2.50 -13.25
N PHE A 232 -10.82 -3.60 -13.10
CA PHE A 232 -11.01 -4.53 -12.00
C PHE A 232 -10.07 -4.22 -10.84
N TYR A 233 -8.76 -4.34 -11.06
CA TYR A 233 -7.75 -4.13 -10.01
C TYR A 233 -7.68 -2.67 -9.55
N LYS A 234 -7.32 -2.46 -8.29
CA LYS A 234 -6.99 -1.14 -7.74
C LYS A 234 -5.61 -0.70 -8.23
N GLU A 235 -5.51 0.57 -8.58
CA GLU A 235 -4.33 1.20 -9.19
C GLU A 235 -3.85 2.45 -8.42
N ASP A 236 -4.39 2.69 -7.23
CA ASP A 236 -4.04 3.80 -6.33
C ASP A 236 -2.84 3.49 -5.41
N SER A 237 -2.34 2.26 -5.44
CA SER A 237 -1.13 1.83 -4.74
C SER A 237 -0.54 0.59 -5.41
N ILE A 238 0.44 -0.05 -4.75
CA ILE A 238 1.02 -1.32 -5.16
C ILE A 238 0.43 -2.44 -4.30
N TYR A 239 -0.31 -3.33 -4.94
CA TYR A 239 -1.06 -4.39 -4.26
C TYR A 239 -0.53 -5.78 -4.58
N HIS A 240 -0.60 -6.67 -3.60
CA HIS A 240 -0.84 -8.08 -3.88
C HIS A 240 -2.33 -8.33 -3.75
N SER A 241 -2.93 -9.05 -4.70
CA SER A 241 -4.34 -9.40 -4.61
C SER A 241 -4.66 -10.82 -5.06
N ILE A 242 -5.69 -11.37 -4.43
CA ILE A 242 -6.32 -12.65 -4.78
C ILE A 242 -7.82 -12.40 -4.78
N TYR A 243 -8.48 -12.62 -5.89
CA TYR A 243 -9.94 -12.70 -5.99
C TYR A 243 -10.32 -14.15 -6.29
N LEU A 244 -11.30 -14.70 -5.60
CA LEU A 244 -11.71 -16.09 -5.70
C LEU A 244 -13.23 -16.15 -5.86
N LYS A 245 -13.68 -16.87 -6.88
CA LYS A 245 -15.11 -17.04 -7.17
C LYS A 245 -15.44 -18.49 -7.47
N GLY A 246 -16.40 -19.02 -6.72
CA GLY A 246 -17.16 -20.21 -7.10
C GLY A 246 -18.48 -19.76 -7.70
N ASP A 247 -18.76 -20.15 -8.94
CA ASP A 247 -19.99 -19.80 -9.65
C ASP A 247 -20.70 -21.08 -10.06
N LYS A 248 -21.78 -21.41 -9.34
CA LYS A 248 -22.61 -22.58 -9.60
C LYS A 248 -23.33 -22.51 -10.95
N GLN A 249 -23.74 -21.31 -11.37
CA GLN A 249 -24.50 -21.13 -12.60
C GLN A 249 -23.62 -21.37 -13.81
N ASN A 250 -22.39 -20.85 -13.80
CA ASN A 250 -21.41 -21.06 -14.86
C ASN A 250 -20.59 -22.35 -14.70
N GLN A 251 -20.80 -23.08 -13.60
CA GLN A 251 -20.10 -24.31 -13.21
C GLN A 251 -18.57 -24.14 -13.14
N VAL A 252 -18.09 -22.98 -12.69
CA VAL A 252 -16.65 -22.68 -12.62
C VAL A 252 -16.22 -22.25 -11.22
N LEU A 253 -15.02 -22.67 -10.84
CA LEU A 253 -14.28 -22.16 -9.70
C LEU A 253 -12.96 -21.60 -10.23
N TYR A 254 -12.74 -20.31 -10.04
CA TYR A 254 -11.55 -19.65 -10.52
C TYR A 254 -11.04 -18.59 -9.55
N SER A 255 -9.78 -18.22 -9.75
CA SER A 255 -9.08 -17.22 -8.97
C SER A 255 -8.38 -16.24 -9.91
N LEU A 256 -8.33 -14.97 -9.53
CA LEU A 256 -7.52 -13.94 -10.16
C LEU A 256 -6.43 -13.54 -9.16
N VAL A 257 -5.17 -13.76 -9.52
CA VAL A 257 -4.02 -13.42 -8.66
C VAL A 257 -3.23 -12.31 -9.32
N SER A 258 -2.95 -11.26 -8.55
CA SER A 258 -2.05 -10.17 -8.95
C SER A 258 -0.89 -10.04 -7.98
N ILE A 259 0.33 -10.04 -8.52
CA ILE A 259 1.56 -9.83 -7.76
C ILE A 259 2.13 -8.45 -8.13
N TYR A 260 2.26 -7.57 -7.13
CA TYR A 260 2.64 -6.16 -7.24
C TYR A 260 1.73 -5.30 -8.14
N GLY A 261 0.55 -5.77 -8.54
CA GLY A 261 -0.26 -5.14 -9.58
C GLY A 261 0.28 -5.37 -10.99
N CYS A 262 1.45 -6.00 -11.13
CA CYS A 262 2.19 -6.12 -12.39
C CYS A 262 1.94 -7.45 -13.10
N ILE A 263 1.93 -8.55 -12.34
CA ILE A 263 1.69 -9.88 -12.90
C ILE A 263 0.28 -10.29 -12.53
N ASN A 264 -0.62 -10.26 -13.50
CA ASN A 264 -2.02 -10.61 -13.33
C ASN A 264 -2.31 -11.93 -14.05
N CYS A 265 -2.79 -12.91 -13.32
CA CYS A 265 -3.13 -14.23 -13.86
C CYS A 265 -4.56 -14.61 -13.49
N ILE A 266 -5.22 -15.32 -14.41
CA ILE A 266 -6.40 -16.13 -14.12
C ILE A 266 -5.95 -17.57 -13.82
N ILE A 267 -6.59 -18.21 -12.86
CA ILE A 267 -6.36 -19.58 -12.45
C ILE A 267 -7.71 -20.30 -12.41
N LEU A 268 -7.90 -21.27 -13.29
CA LEU A 268 -9.03 -22.19 -13.28
C LEU A 268 -8.77 -23.32 -12.29
N LEU A 269 -9.54 -23.38 -11.21
CA LEU A 269 -9.40 -24.39 -10.16
C LEU A 269 -10.29 -25.60 -10.41
N ASN A 270 -11.50 -25.37 -10.95
CA ASN A 270 -12.47 -26.40 -11.32
C ASN A 270 -13.39 -25.87 -12.42
N ASP A 271 -13.63 -26.65 -13.47
CA ASP A 271 -14.50 -26.28 -14.60
C ASP A 271 -15.85 -27.01 -14.60
N ASN A 272 -16.13 -27.80 -13.56
CA ASN A 272 -17.38 -28.50 -13.29
C ASN A 272 -17.82 -28.26 -11.83
N TYR A 273 -17.64 -27.03 -11.35
CA TYR A 273 -17.97 -26.65 -9.98
C TYR A 273 -19.49 -26.71 -9.75
N ASN A 274 -19.93 -27.46 -8.74
CA ASN A 274 -21.36 -27.63 -8.42
C ASN A 274 -21.71 -27.23 -6.98
N GLY A 275 -20.77 -26.65 -6.24
CA GLY A 275 -20.98 -26.12 -4.90
C GLY A 275 -21.75 -24.80 -4.91
N ASP A 276 -21.92 -24.20 -3.73
CA ASP A 276 -22.63 -22.92 -3.59
C ASP A 276 -21.83 -21.75 -4.17
N SER A 277 -22.52 -20.78 -4.78
CA SER A 277 -21.86 -19.60 -5.32
C SER A 277 -21.29 -18.73 -4.20
N PHE A 278 -20.06 -18.26 -4.38
CA PHE A 278 -19.39 -17.39 -3.42
C PHE A 278 -18.37 -16.47 -4.10
N GLU A 279 -18.06 -15.36 -3.43
CA GLU A 279 -16.97 -14.47 -3.78
C GLU A 279 -16.14 -14.12 -2.55
N LYS A 280 -14.81 -14.18 -2.68
CA LYS A 280 -13.84 -13.78 -1.67
C LYS A 280 -12.72 -12.99 -2.31
N SER A 281 -12.20 -12.00 -1.60
CA SER A 281 -11.06 -11.22 -2.06
C SER A 281 -10.10 -10.91 -0.92
N TYR A 282 -8.82 -10.94 -1.21
CA TYR A 282 -7.75 -10.49 -0.34
C TYR A 282 -6.92 -9.46 -1.12
N PHE A 283 -6.83 -8.24 -0.62
CA PHE A 283 -6.05 -7.16 -1.22
C PHE A 283 -5.16 -6.55 -0.15
N TYR A 284 -3.84 -6.61 -0.36
CA TYR A 284 -2.86 -6.11 0.59
C TYR A 284 -2.03 -4.99 -0.03
N ASP A 285 -2.14 -3.80 0.56
CA ASP A 285 -1.37 -2.63 0.19
C ASP A 285 0.07 -2.77 0.69
N LEU A 286 1.02 -2.95 -0.22
CA LEU A 286 2.42 -3.17 0.14
C LEU A 286 3.12 -1.88 0.58
N ARG A 287 2.65 -0.73 0.10
CA ARG A 287 3.19 0.59 0.46
C ARG A 287 2.69 1.02 1.83
N ASN A 288 1.40 0.84 2.10
CA ASN A 288 0.76 1.28 3.35
C ASN A 288 0.65 0.15 4.40
N HIS A 289 1.09 -1.06 4.07
CA HIS A 289 1.16 -2.24 4.95
C HIS A 289 -0.17 -2.60 5.62
N LYS A 290 -1.25 -2.58 4.86
CA LYS A 290 -2.58 -2.91 5.37
C LYS A 290 -3.39 -3.71 4.36
N GLU A 291 -4.23 -4.59 4.88
CA GLU A 291 -5.30 -5.18 4.09
C GLU A 291 -6.38 -4.14 3.81
N ILE A 292 -6.94 -4.17 2.62
CA ILE A 292 -8.01 -3.26 2.21
C ILE A 292 -9.22 -4.05 1.73
N LYS A 293 -10.41 -3.50 1.98
CA LYS A 293 -11.64 -4.02 1.40
C LYS A 293 -11.67 -3.79 -0.11
N PHE A 294 -12.21 -4.76 -0.84
CA PHE A 294 -12.41 -4.73 -2.27
C PHE A 294 -13.80 -5.28 -2.60
N GLU A 295 -14.57 -4.54 -3.38
CA GLU A 295 -16.01 -4.76 -3.54
C GLU A 295 -16.42 -4.99 -5.01
N LYS A 296 -15.47 -4.88 -5.96
CA LYS A 296 -15.78 -5.16 -7.37
C LYS A 296 -15.89 -6.67 -7.59
N SER A 297 -16.88 -7.04 -8.39
CA SER A 297 -17.09 -8.41 -8.86
C SER A 297 -16.76 -8.49 -10.35
N ILE A 298 -16.37 -9.68 -10.78
CA ILE A 298 -16.24 -10.05 -12.19
C ILE A 298 -16.89 -11.42 -12.39
N ASN A 299 -17.66 -11.55 -13.47
CA ASN A 299 -18.31 -12.80 -13.89
C ASN A 299 -17.62 -13.28 -15.16
N LEU A 300 -17.15 -14.52 -15.17
CA LEU A 300 -16.55 -15.17 -16.35
C LEU A 300 -17.22 -16.52 -16.55
N THR A 301 -17.72 -16.73 -17.76
CA THR A 301 -18.27 -18.02 -18.21
C THR A 301 -17.15 -19.03 -18.46
N LYS A 302 -17.50 -20.33 -18.46
CA LYS A 302 -16.57 -21.41 -18.81
C LYS A 302 -15.89 -21.19 -20.17
N SER A 303 -16.64 -20.70 -21.17
CA SER A 303 -16.11 -20.40 -22.51
C SER A 303 -15.12 -19.23 -22.50
N GLU A 304 -15.39 -18.16 -21.75
CA GLU A 304 -14.48 -17.02 -21.66
C GLU A 304 -13.17 -17.41 -20.97
N ILE A 305 -13.24 -18.15 -19.87
CA ILE A 305 -12.05 -18.64 -19.17
C ILE A 305 -11.22 -19.52 -20.12
N LYS A 306 -11.86 -20.47 -20.81
CA LYS A 306 -11.16 -21.34 -21.78
C LYS A 306 -10.48 -20.51 -22.87
N ASN A 307 -11.15 -19.50 -23.42
CA ASN A 307 -10.57 -18.61 -24.42
C ASN A 307 -9.34 -17.86 -23.88
N ILE A 308 -9.41 -17.32 -22.66
CA ILE A 308 -8.28 -16.64 -22.01
C ILE A 308 -7.08 -17.58 -21.83
N LEU A 309 -7.33 -18.85 -21.45
CA LEU A 309 -6.28 -19.83 -21.21
C LEU A 309 -5.61 -20.34 -22.50
N THR A 310 -6.29 -20.27 -23.64
CA THR A 310 -5.76 -20.79 -24.92
C THR A 310 -5.26 -19.73 -25.88
N THR A 311 -5.67 -18.47 -25.70
CA THR A 311 -5.41 -17.40 -26.68
C THR A 311 -4.40 -16.40 -26.13
N LEU A 312 -3.30 -16.19 -26.85
CA LEU A 312 -2.31 -15.15 -26.51
C LEU A 312 -2.96 -13.77 -26.72
N PRO A 313 -3.07 -12.91 -25.68
CA PRO A 313 -3.62 -11.58 -25.85
C PRO A 313 -2.74 -10.72 -26.74
N GLU A 314 -3.31 -10.10 -27.77
CA GLU A 314 -2.56 -9.19 -28.67
C GLU A 314 -1.87 -8.06 -27.90
N ASN A 315 -2.57 -7.51 -26.88
CA ASN A 315 -2.09 -6.41 -26.05
C ASN A 315 -1.26 -6.86 -24.83
N LEU A 316 -0.78 -8.11 -24.78
CA LEU A 316 -0.11 -8.65 -23.59
C LEU A 316 1.12 -7.81 -23.19
N VAL A 317 1.97 -7.46 -24.15
CA VAL A 317 3.18 -6.67 -23.90
C VAL A 317 2.83 -5.27 -23.41
N GLU A 318 1.85 -4.62 -24.03
CA GLU A 318 1.42 -3.27 -23.65
C GLU A 318 0.77 -3.27 -22.25
N ASN A 319 0.00 -4.31 -21.93
CA ASN A 319 -0.56 -4.50 -20.58
C ASN A 319 0.54 -4.60 -19.53
N PHE A 320 1.57 -5.42 -19.76
CA PHE A 320 2.71 -5.51 -18.86
C PHE A 320 3.43 -4.17 -18.72
N LYS A 321 3.71 -3.50 -19.84
CA LYS A 321 4.36 -2.18 -19.85
C LYS A 321 3.57 -1.16 -19.03
N ASN A 322 2.25 -1.10 -19.22
CA ASN A 322 1.38 -0.21 -18.47
C ASN A 322 1.42 -0.49 -16.96
N LYS A 323 1.35 -1.76 -16.56
CA LYS A 323 1.41 -2.12 -15.13
C LYS A 323 2.79 -1.87 -14.50
N ILE A 324 3.86 -2.10 -15.25
CA ILE A 324 5.23 -1.77 -14.79
C ILE A 324 5.40 -0.26 -14.69
N ASN A 325 4.94 0.52 -15.67
CA ASN A 325 4.97 1.98 -15.62
C ASN A 325 4.20 2.53 -14.42
N LEU A 326 3.01 1.98 -14.15
CA LEU A 326 2.24 2.32 -12.95
C LEU A 326 3.02 2.00 -11.68
N PHE A 327 3.61 0.81 -11.56
CA PHE A 327 4.47 0.45 -10.43
C PHE A 327 5.63 1.44 -10.25
N MET A 328 6.36 1.76 -11.32
CA MET A 328 7.49 2.68 -11.29
C MET A 328 7.08 4.10 -10.92
N SER A 329 5.87 4.52 -11.30
CA SER A 329 5.35 5.86 -11.01
C SER A 329 5.22 6.15 -9.51
N PHE A 330 5.00 5.10 -8.69
CA PHE A 330 4.95 5.17 -7.22
C PHE A 330 6.33 5.24 -6.56
N LEU A 331 7.40 4.90 -7.29
CA LEU A 331 8.77 4.88 -6.78
C LEU A 331 9.61 6.06 -7.30
N THR A 332 9.05 6.86 -8.20
CA THR A 332 9.73 8.01 -8.79
C THR A 332 9.81 9.13 -7.77
N GLN A 333 11.00 9.72 -7.60
CA GLN A 333 11.15 10.92 -6.81
C GLN A 333 10.46 12.09 -7.52
N ARG A 334 9.61 12.82 -6.78
CA ARG A 334 8.84 13.94 -7.32
C ARG A 334 9.14 15.19 -6.53
N LYS A 335 9.12 16.33 -7.23
CA LYS A 335 9.00 17.64 -6.59
C LYS A 335 7.52 17.96 -6.52
N PHE A 336 7.07 18.37 -5.35
CA PHE A 336 5.68 18.73 -5.11
C PHE A 336 5.60 20.24 -4.93
N ASP A 337 4.64 20.87 -5.59
CA ASP A 337 4.27 22.23 -5.25
C ASP A 337 3.32 22.20 -4.05
N GLY A 338 3.75 22.81 -2.94
CA GLY A 338 2.93 22.89 -1.73
C GLY A 338 1.67 23.72 -1.93
N ASN A 339 1.63 24.62 -2.92
CA ASN A 339 0.46 25.44 -3.21
C ASN A 339 -0.72 24.60 -3.71
N GLU A 340 -0.45 23.51 -4.42
CA GLU A 340 -1.48 22.57 -4.92
C GLU A 340 -2.21 21.83 -3.78
N VAL A 341 -1.68 21.86 -2.55
CA VAL A 341 -2.33 21.25 -1.38
C VAL A 341 -3.52 22.10 -0.91
N ILE A 342 -3.49 23.43 -1.11
CA ILE A 342 -4.52 24.35 -0.59
C ILE A 342 -5.89 24.06 -1.20
N PRO A 343 -6.05 23.93 -2.54
CA PRO A 343 -7.33 23.56 -3.15
C PRO A 343 -7.86 22.22 -2.63
N VAL A 344 -6.97 21.24 -2.39
CA VAL A 344 -7.35 19.93 -1.84
C VAL A 344 -7.88 20.06 -0.41
N LEU A 345 -7.29 20.93 0.41
CA LEU A 345 -7.76 21.20 1.77
C LEU A 345 -9.12 21.91 1.80
N GLU A 346 -9.33 22.88 0.91
CA GLU A 346 -10.61 23.57 0.74
C GLU A 346 -11.73 22.60 0.32
N GLU A 347 -11.45 21.73 -0.65
CA GLU A 347 -12.38 20.69 -1.08
C GLU A 347 -12.66 19.70 0.07
N CYS A 348 -11.63 19.28 0.79
CA CYS A 348 -11.75 18.40 1.95
C CYS A 348 -12.70 18.99 2.99
N TYR A 349 -12.44 20.21 3.45
CA TYR A 349 -13.28 20.89 4.43
C TYR A 349 -14.72 21.02 3.93
N SER A 350 -14.91 21.43 2.68
CA SER A 350 -16.23 21.57 2.04
C SER A 350 -17.03 20.27 2.00
N LYS A 351 -16.37 19.11 1.93
CA LYS A 351 -17.01 17.80 2.01
C LYS A 351 -17.26 17.37 3.46
N VAL A 352 -16.32 17.61 4.36
CA VAL A 352 -16.44 17.26 5.78
C VAL A 352 -17.62 18.00 6.44
N ILE A 353 -17.84 19.26 6.09
CA ILE A 353 -18.99 20.01 6.64
C ILE A 353 -20.35 19.54 6.11
N LYS A 354 -20.41 18.72 5.05
CA LYS A 354 -21.69 18.16 4.55
C LYS A 354 -22.23 17.04 5.44
N TYR A 355 -21.40 16.45 6.29
CA TYR A 355 -21.86 15.48 7.29
C TYR A 355 -22.75 16.15 8.35
N ASN A 356 -23.39 15.32 9.18
CA ASN A 356 -24.07 15.79 10.38
C ASN A 356 -23.09 16.45 11.35
N PHE A 357 -23.59 17.15 12.36
CA PHE A 357 -22.72 17.68 13.40
C PHE A 357 -21.94 16.54 14.05
N MET A 358 -20.65 16.77 14.31
CA MET A 358 -19.70 15.77 14.78
C MET A 358 -18.97 16.25 16.03
N GLY A 359 -18.68 15.30 16.92
CA GLY A 359 -17.69 15.50 17.98
C GLY A 359 -16.27 15.63 17.43
N GLN A 360 -15.33 16.04 18.27
CA GLN A 360 -13.95 16.31 17.83
C GLN A 360 -13.29 15.11 17.14
N GLN A 361 -13.44 13.92 17.73
CA GLN A 361 -12.80 12.70 17.22
C GLN A 361 -13.33 12.32 15.84
N ASP A 362 -14.64 12.38 15.64
CA ASP A 362 -15.28 12.06 14.37
C ASP A 362 -14.92 13.09 13.29
N TYR A 363 -14.85 14.38 13.65
CA TYR A 363 -14.37 15.42 12.75
C TYR A 363 -12.94 15.12 12.25
N VAL A 364 -12.01 14.81 13.17
CA VAL A 364 -10.62 14.49 12.82
C VAL A 364 -10.54 13.24 11.94
N ASN A 365 -11.28 12.18 12.29
CA ASN A 365 -11.30 10.94 11.53
C ASN A 365 -11.84 11.17 10.11
N ASN A 366 -12.95 11.88 9.97
CA ASN A 366 -13.58 12.17 8.68
C ASN A 366 -12.73 13.13 7.83
N PHE A 367 -12.12 14.14 8.45
CA PHE A 367 -11.20 15.05 7.74
C PHE A 367 -9.99 14.29 7.19
N ASN A 368 -9.36 13.44 8.00
CA ASN A 368 -8.23 12.64 7.54
C ASN A 368 -8.63 11.66 6.42
N ALA A 369 -9.76 10.96 6.58
CA ALA A 369 -10.25 10.01 5.59
C ALA A 369 -10.55 10.69 4.24
N GLU A 370 -11.24 11.84 4.26
CA GLU A 370 -11.57 12.60 3.05
C GLU A 370 -10.32 13.20 2.41
N PHE A 371 -9.41 13.77 3.21
CA PHE A 371 -8.16 14.32 2.70
C PHE A 371 -7.31 13.26 1.99
N VAL A 372 -7.13 12.09 2.61
CA VAL A 372 -6.43 10.95 1.99
C VAL A 372 -7.11 10.51 0.69
N ALA A 373 -8.45 10.44 0.68
CA ALA A 373 -9.20 10.06 -0.51
C ALA A 373 -9.02 11.05 -1.69
N LEU A 374 -8.98 12.35 -1.39
CA LEU A 374 -8.71 13.40 -2.36
C LEU A 374 -7.27 13.34 -2.88
N MET A 375 -6.30 13.22 -1.98
CA MET A 375 -4.88 13.13 -2.32
C MET A 375 -4.59 11.92 -3.21
N LYS A 376 -5.24 10.77 -2.98
CA LYS A 376 -5.14 9.57 -3.82
C LYS A 376 -5.74 9.73 -5.22
N LYS A 377 -6.63 10.70 -5.43
CA LYS A 377 -7.20 11.03 -6.75
C LYS A 377 -6.42 12.13 -7.45
N HIS A 378 -5.65 12.93 -6.71
CA HIS A 378 -4.85 14.02 -7.27
C HIS A 378 -3.69 13.47 -8.12
N GLN A 379 -3.46 14.08 -9.28
CA GLN A 379 -2.46 13.61 -10.25
C GLN A 379 -1.04 13.58 -9.67
N ASP A 380 -0.69 14.56 -8.84
CA ASP A 380 0.63 14.67 -8.25
C ASP A 380 0.74 13.94 -6.91
N PHE A 381 -0.30 13.98 -6.08
CA PHE A 381 -0.20 13.51 -4.69
C PHE A 381 -0.52 12.03 -4.50
N LYS A 382 -1.16 11.37 -5.48
CA LYS A 382 -1.50 9.94 -5.39
C LYS A 382 -0.31 9.01 -5.14
N TYR A 383 0.90 9.49 -5.42
CA TYR A 383 2.15 8.74 -5.22
C TYR A 383 2.75 8.90 -3.81
N LEU A 384 2.19 9.75 -2.95
CA LEU A 384 2.60 9.85 -1.56
C LEU A 384 2.15 8.61 -0.77
N TYR A 385 2.87 8.30 0.30
CA TYR A 385 2.40 7.31 1.27
C TYR A 385 1.27 7.90 2.12
N GLU A 386 0.39 7.04 2.64
CA GLU A 386 -0.77 7.50 3.40
C GLU A 386 -0.38 8.19 4.70
N ASP A 387 0.70 7.75 5.35
CA ASP A 387 1.26 8.41 6.53
C ASP A 387 1.73 9.84 6.22
N GLN A 388 2.38 10.06 5.08
CA GLN A 388 2.76 11.38 4.60
C GLN A 388 1.53 12.25 4.35
N MET A 389 0.48 11.71 3.72
CA MET A 389 -0.78 12.41 3.52
C MET A 389 -1.43 12.79 4.86
N ILE A 390 -1.38 11.91 5.86
CA ILE A 390 -1.90 12.19 7.22
C ILE A 390 -1.05 13.25 7.93
N GLU A 391 0.27 13.25 7.79
CA GLU A 391 1.10 14.33 8.34
C GLU A 391 0.77 15.68 7.67
N MET A 392 0.49 15.67 6.35
CA MET A 392 0.04 16.87 5.64
C MET A 392 -1.37 17.31 6.07
N SER A 393 -2.30 16.39 6.32
CA SER A 393 -3.64 16.73 6.80
C SER A 393 -3.59 17.44 8.16
N LYS A 394 -2.63 17.11 9.02
CA LYS A 394 -2.40 17.82 10.30
C LYS A 394 -2.04 19.29 10.11
N ILE A 395 -1.32 19.63 9.04
CA ILE A 395 -1.06 21.03 8.68
C ILE A 395 -2.38 21.70 8.27
N GLY A 396 -3.16 21.02 7.43
CA GLY A 396 -4.49 21.46 7.03
C GLY A 396 -5.45 21.69 8.19
N MET A 397 -5.43 20.82 9.20
CA MET A 397 -6.24 20.95 10.42
C MET A 397 -5.82 22.13 11.31
N ARG A 398 -4.70 22.82 11.04
CA ARG A 398 -4.41 24.12 11.68
C ARG A 398 -5.24 25.24 11.08
N LEU A 399 -5.55 25.15 9.78
CA LEU A 399 -6.41 26.08 9.05
C LEU A 399 -7.89 25.75 9.31
N TYR A 400 -8.26 24.49 9.08
CA TYR A 400 -9.61 23.95 9.28
C TYR A 400 -9.70 23.15 10.58
N SER A 401 -9.39 23.80 11.69
CA SER A 401 -9.43 23.16 13.02
C SER A 401 -10.85 22.78 13.45
N TYR A 402 -10.97 21.91 14.46
CA TYR A 402 -12.28 21.60 15.03
C TYR A 402 -12.97 22.84 15.60
N ASN A 403 -12.22 23.75 16.24
CA ASN A 403 -12.77 25.03 16.70
C ASN A 403 -13.24 25.90 15.53
N TYR A 404 -12.51 25.90 14.41
CA TYR A 404 -12.95 26.59 13.21
C TYR A 404 -14.27 26.01 12.69
N TYR A 405 -14.40 24.68 12.61
CA TYR A 405 -15.64 23.98 12.26
C TYR A 405 -16.80 24.28 13.20
N LEU A 406 -16.57 24.29 14.51
CA LEU A 406 -17.58 24.61 15.51
C LEU A 406 -18.13 26.03 15.28
N HIS A 407 -17.26 27.03 15.22
CA HIS A 407 -17.68 28.42 15.16
C HIS A 407 -18.16 28.85 13.77
N ASN A 408 -17.45 28.49 12.71
CA ASN A 408 -17.73 28.96 11.34
C ASN A 408 -18.71 28.08 10.58
N PHE A 409 -19.05 26.89 11.09
CA PHE A 409 -20.03 26.03 10.45
C PHE A 409 -21.17 25.65 11.41
N CYS A 410 -20.88 24.97 12.52
CA CYS A 410 -21.94 24.41 13.37
C CYS A 410 -22.83 25.50 13.96
N ILE A 411 -22.22 26.46 14.65
CA ILE A 411 -22.96 27.53 15.33
C ILE A 411 -23.71 28.40 14.31
N LEU A 412 -23.05 28.84 13.23
CA LEU A 412 -23.70 29.65 12.20
C LEU A 412 -24.89 28.92 11.56
N ARG A 413 -24.75 27.62 11.27
CA ARG A 413 -25.83 26.81 10.68
C ARG A 413 -27.00 26.62 11.66
N ILE A 414 -26.73 26.43 12.95
CA ILE A 414 -27.75 26.32 13.99
C ILE A 414 -28.51 27.64 14.12
N LEU A 415 -27.80 28.75 14.33
CA LEU A 415 -28.41 30.07 14.50
C LEU A 415 -29.23 30.46 13.26
N SER A 416 -28.70 30.22 12.06
CA SER A 416 -29.43 30.48 10.81
C SER A 416 -30.72 29.64 10.70
N LYS A 417 -30.67 28.34 11.02
CA LYS A 417 -31.85 27.46 11.01
C LYS A 417 -32.91 27.91 12.03
N ILE A 418 -32.48 28.25 13.25
CA ILE A 418 -33.37 28.73 14.32
C ILE A 418 -34.10 29.98 13.84
N VAL A 419 -33.38 31.00 13.39
CA VAL A 419 -33.94 32.28 12.96
C VAL A 419 -34.88 32.11 11.77
N ALA A 420 -34.45 31.36 10.75
CA ALA A 420 -35.28 31.09 9.58
C ALA A 420 -36.58 30.38 9.98
N SER A 421 -36.50 29.33 10.80
CA SER A 421 -37.69 28.60 11.27
C SER A 421 -38.66 29.50 12.04
N ILE A 422 -38.14 30.35 12.93
CA ILE A 422 -38.98 31.23 13.75
C ILE A 422 -39.62 32.32 12.90
N ILE A 423 -38.86 32.96 12.02
CA ILE A 423 -39.39 33.99 11.12
C ILE A 423 -40.48 33.37 10.23
N THR A 424 -40.20 32.22 9.61
CA THR A 424 -41.17 31.54 8.75
C THR A 424 -42.44 31.16 9.51
N ASP A 425 -42.35 30.54 10.70
CA ASP A 425 -43.52 30.20 11.51
C ASP A 425 -44.30 31.45 11.96
N SER A 426 -43.59 32.52 12.34
CA SER A 426 -44.21 33.79 12.75
C SER A 426 -44.95 34.46 11.59
N LEU A 427 -44.40 34.44 10.37
CA LEU A 427 -45.06 34.95 9.16
C LEU A 427 -46.31 34.13 8.83
N ILE A 428 -46.21 32.80 8.83
CA ILE A 428 -47.35 31.90 8.58
C ILE A 428 -48.48 32.15 9.58
N ARG A 429 -48.14 32.38 10.85
CA ARG A 429 -49.11 32.62 11.93
C ARG A 429 -49.52 34.08 12.10
N LYS A 430 -49.01 35.00 11.26
CA LYS A 430 -49.25 36.45 11.33
C LYS A 430 -48.94 37.05 12.72
N GLN A 431 -47.87 36.56 13.35
CA GLN A 431 -47.43 37.02 14.65
C GLN A 431 -46.77 38.40 14.57
N SER A 432 -46.95 39.18 15.64
CA SER A 432 -46.25 40.45 15.84
C SER A 432 -44.73 40.23 16.00
N ILE A 433 -43.95 41.29 15.75
CA ILE A 433 -42.50 41.24 15.96
C ILE A 433 -42.13 40.88 17.41
N LYS A 434 -42.93 41.32 18.38
CA LYS A 434 -42.74 41.01 19.81
C LYS A 434 -42.91 39.52 20.10
N GLU A 435 -43.88 38.87 19.47
CA GLU A 435 -44.10 37.42 19.58
C GLU A 435 -42.98 36.64 18.89
N CYS A 436 -42.56 37.06 17.69
CA CYS A 436 -41.41 36.48 16.99
C CYS A 436 -40.13 36.53 17.85
N LEU A 437 -39.84 37.69 18.47
CA LEU A 437 -38.68 37.86 19.35
C LEU A 437 -38.76 37.01 20.63
N ASN A 438 -39.96 36.84 21.21
CA ASN A 438 -40.15 35.96 22.36
C ASN A 438 -39.93 34.49 21.98
N ASN A 439 -40.44 34.04 20.84
CA ASN A 439 -40.22 32.68 20.32
C ASN A 439 -38.74 32.43 20.05
N LEU A 440 -38.03 33.43 19.53
CA LEU A 440 -36.58 33.37 19.32
C LEU A 440 -35.81 33.18 20.63
N LYS A 441 -36.12 34.00 21.65
CA LYS A 441 -35.49 33.86 22.96
C LYS A 441 -35.72 32.46 23.52
N ASN A 442 -36.97 32.02 23.62
CA ASN A 442 -37.35 30.71 24.15
C ASN A 442 -36.65 29.56 23.43
N THR A 443 -36.66 29.58 22.08
CA THR A 443 -36.03 28.53 21.28
C THR A 443 -34.53 28.46 21.57
N LEU A 444 -33.83 29.60 21.61
CA LEU A 444 -32.41 29.64 21.93
C LEU A 444 -32.11 29.18 23.37
N GLU A 445 -33.03 29.35 24.32
CA GLU A 445 -32.82 28.86 25.70
C GLU A 445 -32.90 27.33 25.80
N THR A 446 -33.77 26.73 24.99
CA THR A 446 -34.08 25.30 25.06
C THR A 446 -33.35 24.44 24.03
N TYR A 447 -32.70 25.07 23.04
CA TYR A 447 -32.05 24.36 21.94
C TYR A 447 -30.91 23.47 22.44
N LYS A 448 -30.87 22.23 21.93
CA LYS A 448 -29.78 21.28 22.14
C LYS A 448 -29.39 20.65 20.81
N ALA A 449 -28.10 20.69 20.51
CA ALA A 449 -27.49 20.07 19.35
C ALA A 449 -27.16 18.58 19.57
N GLU A 450 -27.31 18.08 20.82
CA GLU A 450 -26.95 16.71 21.23
C GLU A 450 -25.45 16.41 21.12
N ILE A 451 -24.64 17.46 21.05
CA ILE A 451 -23.18 17.41 21.04
C ILE A 451 -22.70 18.39 22.10
N ALA A 452 -22.11 17.86 23.16
CA ALA A 452 -21.77 18.60 24.37
C ALA A 452 -20.91 19.84 24.08
N GLU A 453 -19.97 19.74 23.15
CA GLU A 453 -19.09 20.83 22.75
C GLU A 453 -19.85 21.99 22.10
N ILE A 454 -20.82 21.68 21.22
CA ILE A 454 -21.67 22.69 20.56
C ILE A 454 -22.59 23.34 21.58
N ASP A 455 -23.24 22.52 22.43
CA ASP A 455 -24.16 23.00 23.46
C ASP A 455 -23.45 23.92 24.46
N ASN A 456 -22.23 23.58 24.86
CA ASN A 456 -21.40 24.44 25.72
C ASN A 456 -21.07 25.78 25.06
N ILE A 457 -20.74 25.81 23.76
CA ILE A 457 -20.44 27.06 23.05
C ILE A 457 -21.69 27.95 22.94
N LEU A 458 -22.84 27.36 22.61
CA LEU A 458 -24.12 28.07 22.57
C LEU A 458 -24.45 28.68 23.94
N LEU A 459 -24.27 27.91 25.01
CA LEU A 459 -24.53 28.36 26.38
C LEU A 459 -23.59 29.50 26.80
N GLN A 460 -22.29 29.35 26.58
CA GLN A 460 -21.28 30.36 26.96
C GLN A 460 -21.44 31.69 26.22
N ASN A 461 -21.98 31.66 24.99
CA ASN A 461 -22.14 32.84 24.14
C ASN A 461 -23.61 33.24 23.96
N LYS A 462 -24.51 32.73 24.81
CA LYS A 462 -25.96 32.86 24.68
C LYS A 462 -26.40 34.32 24.51
N GLU A 463 -25.99 35.20 25.41
CA GLU A 463 -26.37 36.62 25.37
C GLU A 463 -25.90 37.31 24.08
N LYS A 464 -24.67 37.02 23.65
CA LYS A 464 -24.11 37.58 22.42
C LYS A 464 -24.94 37.15 21.20
N TYR A 465 -25.24 35.87 21.07
CA TYR A 465 -26.03 35.35 19.94
C TYR A 465 -27.47 35.87 19.98
N GLN A 466 -28.10 35.90 21.16
CA GLN A 466 -29.43 36.49 21.32
C GLN A 466 -29.46 37.94 20.86
N ASN A 467 -28.52 38.78 21.31
CA ASN A 467 -28.45 40.18 20.92
C ASN A 467 -28.28 40.34 19.41
N SER A 468 -27.35 39.61 18.79
CA SER A 468 -27.15 39.68 17.33
C SER A 468 -28.39 39.25 16.53
N LEU A 469 -29.07 38.18 16.97
CA LEU A 469 -30.25 37.68 16.27
C LEU A 469 -31.49 38.56 16.49
N ILE A 470 -31.65 39.16 17.68
CA ILE A 470 -32.69 40.15 17.95
C ILE A 470 -32.53 41.34 17.01
N SER A 471 -31.32 41.91 16.92
CA SER A 471 -31.06 43.03 16.01
C SER A 471 -31.33 42.67 14.56
N PHE A 472 -30.99 41.45 14.13
CA PHE A 472 -31.33 40.97 12.79
C PHE A 472 -32.86 40.89 12.57
N VAL A 473 -33.61 40.29 13.51
CA VAL A 473 -35.07 40.18 13.40
C VAL A 473 -35.73 41.56 13.40
N GLU A 474 -35.29 42.47 14.27
CA GLU A 474 -35.80 43.84 14.33
C GLU A 474 -35.62 44.60 13.02
N GLU A 475 -34.48 44.42 12.35
CA GLU A 475 -34.20 45.08 11.08
C GLU A 475 -34.97 44.47 9.90
N TYR A 476 -35.05 43.14 9.82
CA TYR A 476 -35.50 42.45 8.61
C TYR A 476 -36.92 41.90 8.68
N TYR A 477 -37.46 41.58 9.86
CA TYR A 477 -38.81 41.02 9.99
C TYR A 477 -39.92 41.93 9.42
N PRO A 478 -39.92 43.26 9.66
CA PRO A 478 -40.91 44.15 9.03
C PRO A 478 -40.82 44.15 7.51
N LYS A 479 -39.60 44.01 6.96
CA LYS A 479 -39.37 43.94 5.51
C LYS A 479 -39.94 42.62 4.94
N PHE A 480 -39.82 41.53 5.68
CA PHE A 480 -40.41 40.25 5.29
C PHE A 480 -41.94 40.28 5.36
N GLN A 481 -42.52 40.86 6.41
CA GLN A 481 -43.98 41.00 6.55
C GLN A 481 -44.63 41.82 5.44
N ASN A 482 -43.92 42.79 4.85
CA ASN A 482 -44.46 43.57 3.74
C ASN A 482 -44.46 42.83 2.39
N ASN A 483 -43.73 41.71 2.30
CA ASN A 483 -43.57 40.90 1.08
C ASN A 483 -44.28 39.54 1.15
N TYR A 484 -44.87 39.20 2.31
CA TYR A 484 -45.53 37.93 2.62
C TYR A 484 -46.96 38.19 3.07
#